data_AF-A0A1R4A7Q7-F1
#
_entry.id   AF-A0A1R4A7Q7-F1
#
_cell.length_a   1.000
_cell.length_b   1.000
_cell.length_c   1.000
_cell.angle_alpha   90.00
_cell.angle_beta   90.00
_cell.angle_gamma   90.00
#
_symmetry.space_group_name_H-M   'P 1'
#
loop_
_entity.id
_entity.type
_entity.pdbx_description
1 polymer ?
#
loop_
_entity_poly.entity_id
_entity_poly.type
_entity_poly.pdbx_seq_one_letter_code
_entity_poly.pdbx_strand_id
1 'polypeptide(L)'
;MSIYREGKVEVDFNVPDGSSSPEKGPGKISSGFLNFSQKLNRDLTISFINTVKPRLYLDGFGATGIRALRAEKETGVRSVVSERSFVSFQKIIENAKSNESQIEIYNEPFESIVSKFHFDFIDVDPYGSVVPFVDIAINYVSNHGYIGFTATDLSVLSGSLKDKNLRRYGTEVLNNSLRHEMGIRNLLGFIARRAATLDCGMEPMISMWHGHYYRVIVRINKSVKDAESTLLNLKHINLHEIKDTVYPDRYIGPIWSGKMNTIFIEKEMVFPSTVYEKTSDFIRKLKNEDMELFFTDLSESMSRRKINLPSTDSVDKISEENGIKVARTHFSPTGFKSDKPLELINTLIQQKKG
;
A
#
# COMPACT_ATOMS: atom_id res chain seq x y z
N MET A 1 -24.21 -2.77 -21.84
CA MET A 1 -23.00 -1.93 -21.76
C MET A 1 -23.15 -1.09 -20.51
N SER A 2 -22.20 -1.19 -19.58
CA SER A 2 -22.24 -0.45 -18.33
C SER A 2 -21.07 0.52 -18.37
N ILE A 3 -21.37 1.82 -18.45
CA ILE A 3 -20.34 2.86 -18.48
C ILE A 3 -20.08 3.32 -17.05
N TYR A 4 -18.80 3.45 -16.68
CA TYR A 4 -18.38 4.00 -15.42
C TYR A 4 -17.40 5.14 -15.63
N ARG A 5 -17.64 6.26 -14.93
CA ARG A 5 -16.75 7.42 -14.95
C ARG A 5 -15.90 7.45 -13.69
N GLU A 6 -14.59 7.60 -13.88
CA GLU A 6 -13.65 7.84 -12.78
C GLU A 6 -12.61 8.87 -13.20
N GLY A 7 -12.52 9.96 -12.43
CA GLY A 7 -11.66 11.08 -12.79
C GLY A 7 -12.02 11.65 -14.16
N LYS A 8 -11.06 11.71 -15.08
CA LYS A 8 -11.28 12.27 -16.43
C LYS A 8 -11.75 11.23 -17.46
N VAL A 9 -11.86 9.96 -17.09
CA VAL A 9 -12.09 8.88 -18.06
C VAL A 9 -13.42 8.17 -17.84
N GLU A 10 -13.99 7.67 -18.94
CA GLU A 10 -15.16 6.81 -18.95
C GLU A 10 -14.80 5.46 -19.54
N VAL A 11 -15.08 4.38 -18.81
CA VAL A 11 -14.76 3.02 -19.24
C VAL A 11 -16.02 2.18 -19.33
N ASP A 12 -16.14 1.43 -20.41
CA ASP A 12 -16.99 0.26 -20.46
C ASP A 12 -16.30 -0.90 -19.73
N PHE A 13 -17.11 -1.70 -19.04
CA PHE A 13 -16.64 -2.82 -18.23
C PHE A 13 -17.66 -3.96 -18.27
N ASN A 14 -17.17 -5.18 -18.01
CA ASN A 14 -18.02 -6.33 -17.84
C ASN A 14 -18.49 -6.37 -16.38
N VAL A 15 -19.80 -6.51 -16.16
CA VAL A 15 -20.37 -6.77 -14.83
C VAL A 15 -20.20 -8.26 -14.54
N PRO A 16 -19.48 -8.68 -13.49
CA PRO A 16 -19.53 -10.08 -13.05
C PRO A 16 -20.95 -10.51 -12.69
N ASP A 17 -21.30 -11.75 -13.01
CA ASP A 17 -22.52 -12.36 -12.49
C ASP A 17 -22.54 -12.29 -10.95
N GLY A 18 -23.52 -11.55 -10.41
CA GLY A 18 -23.74 -11.38 -8.97
C GLY A 18 -23.13 -10.13 -8.32
N SER A 19 -22.43 -9.25 -9.05
CA SER A 19 -21.94 -7.97 -8.50
C SER A 19 -23.00 -6.88 -8.62
N SER A 20 -23.92 -6.83 -7.65
CA SER A 20 -24.74 -5.64 -7.41
C SER A 20 -23.98 -4.71 -6.46
N SER A 21 -23.64 -3.52 -6.96
CA SER A 21 -23.15 -2.32 -6.25
C SER A 21 -21.63 -2.15 -5.99
N PRO A 22 -21.14 -0.88 -5.94
CA PRO A 22 -19.74 -0.51 -5.67
C PRO A 22 -19.16 -0.95 -4.30
N GLU A 23 -20.00 -1.46 -3.39
CA GLU A 23 -19.65 -1.67 -1.98
C GLU A 23 -19.34 -3.12 -1.60
N LYS A 24 -19.59 -4.10 -2.49
CA LYS A 24 -19.23 -5.49 -2.22
C LYS A 24 -17.77 -5.73 -2.62
N GLY A 25 -17.03 -6.44 -1.76
CA GLY A 25 -15.61 -6.78 -1.93
C GLY A 25 -15.30 -7.45 -3.27
N PRO A 26 -14.02 -7.78 -3.56
CA PRO A 26 -13.62 -8.22 -4.90
C PRO A 26 -14.48 -9.40 -5.36
N GLY A 27 -15.29 -9.18 -6.41
CA GLY A 27 -16.08 -10.21 -7.05
C GLY A 27 -15.21 -11.34 -7.61
N LYS A 28 -15.83 -12.41 -8.10
CA LYS A 28 -15.08 -13.47 -8.80
C LYS A 28 -14.32 -12.88 -9.99
N ILE A 29 -13.08 -13.33 -10.17
CA ILE A 29 -12.21 -12.93 -11.29
C ILE A 29 -12.95 -13.18 -12.61
N SER A 30 -13.12 -12.14 -13.42
CA SER A 30 -13.65 -12.23 -14.78
C SER A 30 -12.88 -11.29 -15.71
N SER A 31 -12.83 -11.63 -17.01
CA SER A 31 -12.21 -10.77 -18.03
C SER A 31 -12.98 -9.45 -18.16
N GLY A 32 -12.27 -8.33 -18.31
CA GLY A 32 -12.88 -6.99 -18.38
C GLY A 32 -13.51 -6.52 -17.06
N PHE A 33 -13.11 -7.08 -15.92
CA PHE A 33 -13.61 -6.70 -14.60
C PHE A 33 -13.10 -5.33 -14.15
N LEU A 34 -13.99 -4.56 -13.51
CA LEU A 34 -13.65 -3.33 -12.80
C LEU A 34 -13.95 -3.49 -11.31
N ASN A 35 -12.93 -3.31 -10.47
CA ASN A 35 -13.12 -3.24 -9.03
C ASN A 35 -13.34 -1.79 -8.56
N PHE A 36 -14.55 -1.46 -8.14
CA PHE A 36 -14.89 -0.13 -7.62
C PHE A 36 -14.20 0.18 -6.28
N SER A 37 -13.95 -0.84 -5.44
CA SER A 37 -13.23 -0.66 -4.16
C SER A 37 -11.75 -0.24 -4.33
N GLN A 38 -11.21 -0.34 -5.55
CA GLN A 38 -9.84 0.07 -5.89
C GLN A 38 -9.73 1.55 -6.29
N LYS A 39 -10.82 2.34 -6.22
CA LYS A 39 -10.79 3.78 -6.55
C LYS A 39 -9.73 4.54 -5.76
N LEU A 40 -9.63 4.30 -4.45
CA LEU A 40 -8.62 4.94 -3.59
C LEU A 40 -7.18 4.56 -4.00
N ASN A 41 -6.94 3.31 -4.38
CA ASN A 41 -5.64 2.86 -4.89
C ASN A 41 -5.26 3.58 -6.19
N ARG A 42 -6.21 3.70 -7.11
CA ARG A 42 -6.02 4.44 -8.36
C ARG A 42 -5.76 5.92 -8.09
N ASP A 43 -6.58 6.57 -7.25
CA ASP A 43 -6.38 7.98 -6.87
C ASP A 43 -5.00 8.24 -6.23
N LEU A 44 -4.55 7.35 -5.35
CA LEU A 44 -3.19 7.40 -4.77
C LEU A 44 -2.12 7.29 -5.84
N THR A 45 -2.27 6.36 -6.78
CA THR A 45 -1.31 6.14 -7.88
C THR A 45 -1.25 7.34 -8.81
N ILE A 46 -2.39 7.87 -9.24
CA ILE A 46 -2.44 9.07 -10.11
C ILE A 46 -1.84 10.27 -9.39
N SER A 47 -2.15 10.47 -8.11
CA SER A 47 -1.58 11.57 -7.31
C SER A 47 -0.07 11.42 -7.16
N PHE A 48 0.44 10.20 -6.98
CA PHE A 48 1.87 9.95 -6.90
C PHE A 48 2.58 10.24 -8.23
N ILE A 49 2.04 9.73 -9.36
CA ILE A 49 2.54 10.04 -10.71
C ILE A 49 2.54 11.55 -10.95
N ASN A 50 1.47 12.23 -10.57
CA ASN A 50 1.37 13.68 -10.72
C ASN A 50 2.38 14.45 -9.87
N THR A 51 2.83 13.86 -8.76
CA THR A 51 3.85 14.43 -7.86
C THR A 51 5.26 14.18 -8.36
N VAL A 52 5.59 12.95 -8.79
CA VAL A 52 6.96 12.58 -9.17
C VAL A 52 7.26 12.72 -10.67
N LYS A 53 6.23 12.89 -11.50
CA LYS A 53 6.30 13.11 -12.95
C LYS A 53 7.24 12.13 -13.67
N PRO A 54 7.00 10.81 -13.58
CA PRO A 54 7.78 9.82 -14.33
C PRO A 54 7.57 10.04 -15.84
N ARG A 55 8.55 9.71 -16.68
CA ARG A 55 8.39 9.90 -18.14
C ARG A 55 7.60 8.76 -18.76
N LEU A 56 7.84 7.53 -18.30
CA LEU A 56 7.20 6.32 -18.78
C LEU A 56 6.62 5.50 -17.61
N TYR A 57 5.33 5.20 -17.70
CA TYR A 57 4.56 4.46 -16.72
C TYR A 57 4.03 3.14 -17.31
N LEU A 58 4.18 2.03 -16.57
CA LEU A 58 3.58 0.74 -16.90
C LEU A 58 2.40 0.43 -15.97
N ASP A 59 1.23 0.23 -16.56
CA ASP A 59 0.13 -0.52 -15.95
C ASP A 59 0.30 -2.01 -16.29
N GLY A 60 0.81 -2.79 -15.35
CA GLY A 60 1.19 -4.18 -15.59
C GLY A 60 0.01 -5.15 -15.73
N PHE A 61 -1.20 -4.74 -15.35
CA PHE A 61 -2.39 -5.58 -15.26
C PHE A 61 -3.63 -4.79 -15.70
N GLY A 62 -3.75 -4.55 -17.00
CA GLY A 62 -4.65 -3.54 -17.56
C GLY A 62 -6.14 -3.72 -17.23
N ALA A 63 -6.68 -4.93 -17.27
CA ALA A 63 -8.11 -5.22 -17.15
C ALA A 63 -9.00 -4.37 -18.07
N THR A 64 -9.57 -3.27 -17.58
CA THR A 64 -10.34 -2.30 -18.39
C THR A 64 -9.50 -1.15 -18.95
N GLY A 65 -8.25 -1.02 -18.51
CA GLY A 65 -7.31 0.04 -18.87
C GLY A 65 -7.46 1.30 -18.03
N ILE A 66 -8.40 1.31 -17.08
CA ILE A 66 -8.78 2.52 -16.34
C ILE A 66 -7.59 3.22 -15.67
N ARG A 67 -6.61 2.46 -15.15
CA ARG A 67 -5.48 3.03 -14.43
C ARG A 67 -4.53 3.77 -15.38
N ALA A 68 -4.12 3.15 -16.48
CA ALA A 68 -3.31 3.81 -17.51
C ALA A 68 -4.03 4.97 -18.20
N LEU A 69 -5.33 4.82 -18.53
CA LEU A 69 -6.13 5.89 -19.11
C LEU A 69 -6.18 7.11 -18.18
N ARG A 70 -6.42 6.89 -16.88
CA ARG A 70 -6.39 7.97 -15.88
C ARG A 70 -4.99 8.58 -15.76
N ALA A 71 -3.93 7.77 -15.73
CA ALA A 71 -2.56 8.25 -15.65
C ALA A 71 -2.24 9.21 -16.81
N GLU A 72 -2.51 8.81 -18.05
CA GLU A 72 -2.31 9.65 -19.22
C GLU A 72 -3.18 10.92 -19.16
N LYS A 73 -4.51 10.79 -19.00
CA LYS A 73 -5.44 11.93 -19.09
C LYS A 73 -5.35 12.92 -17.93
N GLU A 74 -5.00 12.47 -16.74
CA GLU A 74 -4.94 13.31 -15.54
C GLU A 74 -3.56 13.90 -15.28
N THR A 75 -2.49 13.24 -15.75
CA THR A 75 -1.11 13.65 -15.43
C THR A 75 -0.24 13.97 -16.65
N GLY A 76 -0.63 13.50 -17.84
CA GLY A 76 0.14 13.62 -19.09
C GLY A 76 1.26 12.59 -19.24
N VAL A 77 1.38 11.60 -18.33
CA VAL A 77 2.43 10.59 -18.43
C VAL A 77 2.19 9.65 -19.61
N ARG A 78 3.27 9.33 -20.35
CA ARG A 78 3.24 8.29 -21.37
C ARG A 78 3.01 6.95 -20.68
N SER A 79 1.91 6.29 -21.04
CA SER A 79 1.44 5.08 -20.36
C SER A 79 1.44 3.88 -21.30
N VAL A 80 2.00 2.78 -20.81
CA VAL A 80 1.99 1.46 -21.46
C VAL A 80 1.12 0.53 -20.62
N VAL A 81 0.34 -0.32 -21.29
CA VAL A 81 -0.54 -1.30 -20.65
C VAL A 81 -0.16 -2.70 -21.11
N SER A 82 0.04 -3.59 -20.13
CA SER A 82 0.17 -5.03 -20.35
C SER A 82 -1.14 -5.71 -19.97
N GLU A 83 -1.69 -6.52 -20.87
CA GLU A 83 -2.89 -7.30 -20.59
C GLU A 83 -2.82 -8.67 -21.27
N ARG A 84 -2.87 -9.75 -20.48
CA ARG A 84 -2.75 -11.12 -20.99
C ARG A 84 -4.04 -11.61 -21.64
N SER A 85 -5.21 -11.26 -21.09
CA SER A 85 -6.50 -11.69 -21.61
C SER A 85 -6.84 -10.92 -22.88
N PHE A 86 -7.00 -11.63 -24.00
CA PHE A 86 -7.40 -11.02 -25.26
C PHE A 86 -8.73 -10.26 -25.15
N VAL A 87 -9.67 -10.75 -24.33
CA VAL A 87 -10.97 -10.09 -24.09
C VAL A 87 -10.77 -8.74 -23.38
N SER A 88 -9.96 -8.72 -22.33
CA SER A 88 -9.62 -7.48 -21.61
C SER A 88 -8.84 -6.52 -22.52
N PHE A 89 -7.91 -7.04 -23.33
CA PHE A 89 -7.16 -6.24 -24.30
C PHE A 89 -8.06 -5.53 -25.31
N GLN A 90 -9.03 -6.23 -25.91
CA GLN A 90 -10.01 -5.60 -26.80
C GLN A 90 -10.82 -4.51 -26.07
N LYS A 91 -11.19 -4.75 -24.81
CA LYS A 91 -11.87 -3.76 -23.98
C LYS A 91 -11.03 -2.51 -23.73
N ILE A 92 -9.73 -2.67 -23.50
CA ILE A 92 -8.81 -1.52 -23.34
C ILE A 92 -8.74 -0.70 -24.62
N ILE A 93 -8.70 -1.33 -25.80
CA ILE A 93 -8.71 -0.62 -27.10
C ILE A 93 -9.99 0.21 -27.25
N GLU A 94 -11.15 -0.40 -26.98
CA GLU A 94 -12.44 0.30 -27.04
C GLU A 94 -12.48 1.50 -26.09
N ASN A 95 -12.05 1.30 -24.84
CA ASN A 95 -12.00 2.37 -23.84
C ASN A 95 -11.00 3.46 -24.22
N ALA A 96 -9.82 3.11 -24.73
CA ALA A 96 -8.83 4.08 -25.20
C ALA A 96 -9.40 4.94 -26.34
N LYS A 97 -10.10 4.32 -27.30
CA LYS A 97 -10.78 5.03 -28.39
C LYS A 97 -11.84 6.00 -27.88
N SER A 98 -12.71 5.55 -26.97
CA SER A 98 -13.78 6.39 -26.40
C SER A 98 -13.27 7.58 -25.57
N ASN A 99 -12.06 7.46 -25.02
CA ASN A 99 -11.40 8.54 -24.28
C ASN A 99 -10.41 9.36 -25.13
N GLU A 100 -10.32 9.09 -26.45
CA GLU A 100 -9.33 9.71 -27.35
C GLU A 100 -7.89 9.58 -26.81
N SER A 101 -7.59 8.45 -26.19
CA SER A 101 -6.33 8.19 -25.49
C SER A 101 -5.25 7.65 -26.44
N GLN A 102 -4.00 7.99 -26.15
CA GLN A 102 -2.80 7.55 -26.88
C GLN A 102 -1.97 6.55 -26.08
N ILE A 103 -2.56 5.86 -25.11
CA ILE A 103 -1.86 4.79 -24.38
C ILE A 103 -1.39 3.68 -25.32
N GLU A 104 -0.22 3.12 -25.03
CA GLU A 104 0.31 1.96 -25.75
C GLU A 104 -0.22 0.68 -25.11
N ILE A 105 -0.87 -0.18 -25.90
CA ILE A 105 -1.59 -1.35 -25.38
C ILE A 105 -0.98 -2.62 -25.99
N TYR A 106 -0.58 -3.57 -25.14
CA TYR A 106 -0.01 -4.84 -25.58
C TYR A 106 -0.78 -6.03 -25.02
N ASN A 107 -1.17 -6.96 -25.89
CA ASN A 107 -1.74 -8.24 -25.47
C ASN A 107 -0.66 -9.26 -25.09
N GLU A 108 0.10 -8.94 -24.05
CA GLU A 108 1.24 -9.74 -23.60
C GLU A 108 1.27 -9.80 -22.06
N PRO A 109 1.89 -10.82 -21.47
CA PRO A 109 2.06 -10.89 -20.03
C PRO A 109 3.03 -9.82 -19.52
N PHE A 110 2.86 -9.43 -18.26
CA PHE A 110 3.65 -8.41 -17.57
C PHE A 110 5.15 -8.62 -17.76
N GLU A 111 5.64 -9.85 -17.62
CA GLU A 111 7.05 -10.22 -17.72
C GLU A 111 7.64 -9.92 -19.10
N SER A 112 6.82 -10.01 -20.16
CA SER A 112 7.25 -9.64 -21.51
C SER A 112 7.40 -8.13 -21.61
N ILE A 113 6.37 -7.37 -21.26
CA ILE A 113 6.33 -5.91 -21.48
C ILE A 113 7.31 -5.17 -20.59
N VAL A 114 7.44 -5.59 -19.32
CA VAL A 114 8.35 -4.94 -18.37
C VAL A 114 9.81 -4.97 -18.85
N SER A 115 10.19 -5.98 -19.64
CA SER A 115 11.55 -6.13 -20.19
C SER A 115 11.83 -5.34 -21.47
N LYS A 116 10.78 -4.84 -22.16
CA LYS A 116 10.91 -4.17 -23.46
C LYS A 116 11.25 -2.68 -23.35
N PHE A 117 11.03 -2.08 -22.19
CA PHE A 117 11.20 -0.65 -21.97
C PHE A 117 11.91 -0.35 -20.66
N HIS A 118 12.44 0.85 -20.53
CA HIS A 118 13.00 1.37 -19.29
C HIS A 118 11.94 2.24 -18.59
N PHE A 119 11.13 1.61 -17.75
CA PHE A 119 10.04 2.28 -17.05
C PHE A 119 10.55 3.08 -15.85
N ASP A 120 10.10 4.33 -15.73
CA ASP A 120 10.38 5.16 -14.56
C ASP A 120 9.37 4.89 -13.43
N PHE A 121 8.20 4.34 -13.76
CA PHE A 121 7.23 3.80 -12.81
C PHE A 121 6.65 2.48 -13.35
N ILE A 122 6.72 1.41 -12.56
CA ILE A 122 6.05 0.13 -12.83
C ILE A 122 4.93 -0.12 -11.81
N ASP A 123 3.69 -0.35 -12.25
CA ASP A 123 2.58 -0.74 -11.36
C ASP A 123 2.27 -2.24 -11.47
N VAL A 124 2.45 -2.94 -10.35
CA VAL A 124 2.25 -4.37 -10.16
C VAL A 124 1.00 -4.58 -9.31
N ASP A 125 -0.14 -4.78 -9.98
CA ASP A 125 -1.47 -4.97 -9.38
C ASP A 125 -2.13 -6.29 -9.81
N PRO A 126 -1.53 -7.46 -9.48
CA PRO A 126 -2.11 -8.76 -9.80
C PRO A 126 -3.26 -9.12 -8.84
N TYR A 127 -4.06 -10.11 -9.24
CA TYR A 127 -4.89 -10.82 -8.27
C TYR A 127 -4.04 -11.71 -7.37
N GLY A 128 -4.18 -11.52 -6.06
CA GLY A 128 -3.49 -12.30 -5.04
C GLY A 128 -2.15 -11.71 -4.61
N SER A 129 -1.07 -12.45 -4.85
CA SER A 129 0.26 -12.15 -4.33
C SER A 129 1.12 -11.47 -5.39
N VAL A 130 1.91 -10.49 -4.97
CA VAL A 130 2.89 -9.81 -5.83
C VAL A 130 4.20 -10.58 -5.98
N VAL A 131 4.45 -11.59 -5.13
CA VAL A 131 5.71 -12.35 -5.04
C VAL A 131 6.28 -12.76 -6.40
N PRO A 132 5.50 -13.30 -7.37
CA PRO A 132 6.05 -13.73 -8.66
C PRO A 132 6.65 -12.60 -9.51
N PHE A 133 6.28 -11.34 -9.24
CA PHE A 133 6.59 -10.20 -10.09
C PHE A 133 7.61 -9.23 -9.47
N VAL A 134 7.98 -9.43 -8.20
CA VAL A 134 8.86 -8.50 -7.47
C VAL A 134 10.23 -8.40 -8.12
N ASP A 135 10.91 -9.53 -8.36
CA ASP A 135 12.29 -9.53 -8.86
C ASP A 135 12.39 -8.93 -10.25
N ILE A 136 11.47 -9.32 -11.14
CA ILE A 136 11.47 -8.84 -12.52
C ILE A 136 11.14 -7.34 -12.58
N ALA A 137 10.25 -6.83 -11.74
CA ALA A 137 9.97 -5.40 -11.65
C ALA A 137 11.21 -4.62 -11.15
N ILE A 138 11.90 -5.11 -10.12
CA ILE A 138 13.12 -4.49 -9.58
C ILE A 138 14.24 -4.47 -10.63
N ASN A 139 14.40 -5.56 -11.37
CA ASN A 139 15.46 -5.68 -12.37
C ASN A 139 15.30 -4.64 -13.51
N TYR A 140 14.06 -4.46 -13.98
CA TYR A 140 13.77 -3.65 -15.18
C TYR A 140 13.33 -2.20 -14.91
N VAL A 141 12.98 -1.83 -13.68
CA VAL A 141 12.74 -0.42 -13.37
C VAL A 141 14.00 0.41 -13.62
N SER A 142 13.85 1.64 -14.11
CA SER A 142 14.94 2.62 -14.21
C SER A 142 15.61 2.82 -12.84
N ASN A 143 16.90 3.15 -12.84
CA ASN A 143 17.55 3.60 -11.59
C ASN A 143 16.84 4.84 -11.04
N HIS A 144 16.58 4.88 -9.73
CA HIS A 144 15.72 5.85 -9.05
C HIS A 144 14.26 5.87 -9.50
N GLY A 145 13.83 4.85 -10.26
CA GLY A 145 12.44 4.65 -10.63
C GLY A 145 11.61 4.05 -9.50
N TYR A 146 10.30 4.02 -9.71
CA TYR A 146 9.31 3.64 -8.72
C TYR A 146 8.62 2.33 -9.10
N ILE A 147 8.27 1.54 -8.09
CA ILE A 147 7.43 0.36 -8.27
C ILE A 147 6.26 0.43 -7.29
N GLY A 148 5.05 0.42 -7.81
CA GLY A 148 3.83 0.27 -7.02
C GLY A 148 3.46 -1.20 -6.93
N PHE A 149 3.32 -1.75 -5.72
CA PHE A 149 2.84 -3.10 -5.48
C PHE A 149 1.48 -3.07 -4.80
N THR A 150 0.50 -3.77 -5.36
CA THR A 150 -0.79 -4.03 -4.70
C THR A 150 -0.91 -5.51 -4.39
N ALA A 151 -0.91 -5.85 -3.10
CA ALA A 151 -1.09 -7.23 -2.63
C ALA A 151 -2.49 -7.42 -2.05
N THR A 152 -3.18 -8.48 -2.46
CA THR A 152 -4.52 -8.85 -1.96
C THR A 152 -4.53 -10.15 -1.14
N ASP A 153 -3.39 -10.84 -0.99
CA ASP A 153 -3.23 -12.03 -0.15
C ASP A 153 -2.99 -11.70 1.34
N LEU A 154 -3.83 -10.81 1.88
CA LEU A 154 -3.70 -10.24 3.23
C LEU A 154 -3.63 -11.28 4.34
N SER A 155 -4.40 -12.37 4.25
CA SER A 155 -4.38 -13.45 5.24
C SER A 155 -3.03 -14.14 5.36
N VAL A 156 -2.23 -14.11 4.29
CA VAL A 156 -0.85 -14.59 4.31
C VAL A 156 0.05 -13.53 4.95
N LEU A 157 0.01 -12.29 4.46
CA LEU A 157 0.85 -11.20 4.95
C LEU A 157 0.61 -10.85 6.43
N SER A 158 -0.63 -10.99 6.92
CA SER A 158 -1.04 -10.70 8.30
C SER A 158 -0.83 -11.88 9.26
N GLY A 159 -0.23 -12.98 8.81
CA GLY A 159 0.11 -14.13 9.66
C GLY A 159 -1.03 -15.10 9.98
N SER A 160 -2.21 -14.96 9.37
CA SER A 160 -3.31 -15.91 9.56
C SER A 160 -2.96 -17.29 8.98
N LEU A 161 -2.22 -17.33 7.88
CA LEU A 161 -1.75 -18.55 7.21
C LEU A 161 -0.22 -18.70 7.38
N LYS A 162 0.23 -19.12 8.56
CA LYS A 162 1.66 -19.15 8.96
C LYS A 162 2.57 -19.88 7.98
N ASP A 163 2.26 -21.13 7.62
CA ASP A 163 3.12 -21.90 6.70
C ASP A 163 3.21 -21.26 5.32
N LYS A 164 2.11 -20.64 4.87
CA LYS A 164 2.08 -19.92 3.60
C LYS A 164 2.83 -18.59 3.69
N ASN A 165 2.81 -17.94 4.84
CA ASN A 165 3.60 -16.73 5.12
C ASN A 165 5.09 -17.06 5.05
N LEU A 166 5.51 -18.13 5.73
CA LEU A 166 6.89 -18.60 5.70
C LEU A 166 7.34 -18.93 4.27
N ARG A 167 6.55 -19.71 3.51
CA ARG A 167 6.91 -20.07 2.13
C ARG A 167 6.98 -18.89 1.15
N ARG A 168 6.10 -17.88 1.29
CA ARG A 168 6.02 -16.76 0.34
C ARG A 168 6.89 -15.58 0.69
N TYR A 169 6.92 -15.23 1.98
CA TYR A 169 7.56 -14.02 2.46
C TYR A 169 8.81 -14.29 3.29
N GLY A 170 9.03 -15.54 3.75
CA GLY A 170 10.24 -15.91 4.50
C GLY A 170 10.27 -15.33 5.91
N THR A 171 9.11 -15.17 6.54
CA THR A 171 8.97 -14.58 7.88
C THR A 171 7.95 -15.34 8.70
N GLU A 172 7.95 -15.08 10.01
CA GLU A 172 6.78 -15.30 10.86
C GLU A 172 6.31 -13.99 11.48
N VAL A 173 4.99 -13.76 11.44
CA VAL A 173 4.35 -12.57 12.00
C VAL A 173 3.14 -12.95 12.86
N LEU A 174 2.69 -12.04 13.71
CA LEU A 174 1.56 -12.23 14.61
C LEU A 174 0.26 -11.69 14.00
N ASN A 175 -0.82 -12.45 14.17
CA ASN A 175 -2.16 -12.02 13.79
C ASN A 175 -2.90 -11.45 15.01
N ASN A 176 -2.78 -10.14 15.24
CA ASN A 176 -3.40 -9.39 16.34
C ASN A 176 -4.04 -8.08 15.81
N SER A 177 -4.31 -7.06 16.66
CA SER A 177 -4.84 -5.77 16.15
C SER A 177 -3.86 -5.06 15.21
N LEU A 178 -2.55 -5.24 15.41
CA LEU A 178 -1.48 -4.60 14.66
C LEU A 178 -1.19 -5.29 13.31
N ARG A 179 -1.93 -6.37 12.99
CA ARG A 179 -1.66 -7.25 11.84
C ARG A 179 -1.59 -6.54 10.49
N HIS A 180 -2.28 -5.41 10.32
CA HIS A 180 -2.34 -4.70 9.04
C HIS A 180 -1.05 -3.91 8.79
N GLU A 181 -0.57 -3.16 9.79
CA GLU A 181 0.75 -2.54 9.71
C GLU A 181 1.85 -3.61 9.60
N MET A 182 1.72 -4.69 10.38
CA MET A 182 2.66 -5.81 10.35
C MET A 182 2.72 -6.48 8.98
N GLY A 183 1.58 -6.62 8.31
CA GLY A 183 1.50 -7.15 6.96
C GLY A 183 2.17 -6.26 5.92
N ILE A 184 2.02 -4.94 6.01
CA ILE A 184 2.74 -3.99 5.14
C ILE A 184 4.25 -4.05 5.42
N ARG A 185 4.66 -4.05 6.69
CA ARG A 185 6.08 -4.16 7.06
C ARG A 185 6.69 -5.51 6.65
N ASN A 186 5.89 -6.57 6.64
CA ASN A 186 6.29 -7.86 6.11
C ASN A 186 6.50 -7.81 4.59
N LEU A 187 5.54 -7.23 3.85
CA LEU A 187 5.65 -7.04 2.41
C LEU A 187 6.89 -6.21 2.04
N LEU A 188 7.09 -5.07 2.70
CA LEU A 188 8.29 -4.23 2.53
C LEU A 188 9.57 -4.97 2.90
N GLY A 189 9.54 -5.77 3.97
CA GLY A 189 10.68 -6.58 4.39
C GLY A 189 11.06 -7.64 3.35
N PHE A 190 10.06 -8.27 2.73
CA PHE A 190 10.27 -9.17 1.60
C PHE A 190 10.87 -8.44 0.39
N ILE A 191 10.28 -7.32 -0.04
CA ILE A 191 10.77 -6.54 -1.19
C ILE A 191 12.21 -6.07 -0.95
N ALA A 192 12.52 -5.57 0.26
CA ALA A 192 13.86 -5.16 0.65
C ALA A 192 14.89 -6.29 0.51
N ARG A 193 14.56 -7.50 0.97
CA ARG A 193 15.43 -8.68 0.79
C ARG A 193 15.62 -9.03 -0.68
N ARG A 194 14.55 -8.99 -1.49
CA ARG A 194 14.63 -9.27 -2.94
C ARG A 194 15.47 -8.21 -3.67
N ALA A 195 15.28 -6.92 -3.35
CA ALA A 195 16.08 -5.83 -3.91
C ALA A 195 17.56 -5.99 -3.58
N ALA A 196 17.89 -6.30 -2.33
CA ALA A 196 19.27 -6.48 -1.91
C ALA A 196 19.96 -7.65 -2.61
N THR A 197 19.25 -8.75 -2.93
CA THR A 197 19.82 -9.86 -3.72
C THR A 197 20.13 -9.48 -5.18
N LEU A 198 19.66 -8.33 -5.64
CA LEU A 198 19.90 -7.77 -6.96
C LEU A 198 20.82 -6.53 -6.90
N ASP A 199 21.58 -6.37 -5.82
CA ASP A 199 22.46 -5.21 -5.57
C ASP A 199 21.73 -3.86 -5.64
N CYS A 200 20.44 -3.86 -5.27
CA CYS A 200 19.58 -2.68 -5.27
C CYS A 200 19.16 -2.28 -3.84
N GLY A 201 19.24 -0.99 -3.55
CA GLY A 201 18.57 -0.37 -2.42
C GLY A 201 17.09 -0.13 -2.71
N MET A 202 16.30 -0.07 -1.64
CA MET A 202 14.87 0.19 -1.69
C MET A 202 14.49 1.25 -0.65
N GLU A 203 13.73 2.25 -1.09
CA GLU A 203 13.15 3.27 -0.23
C GLU A 203 11.61 3.25 -0.31
N PRO A 204 10.90 2.95 0.78
CA PRO A 204 9.43 3.03 0.81
C PRO A 204 8.92 4.48 0.74
N MET A 205 8.24 4.80 -0.35
CA MET A 205 7.74 6.15 -0.62
C MET A 205 6.38 6.40 0.02
N ILE A 206 5.47 5.44 -0.07
CA ILE A 206 4.13 5.51 0.54
C ILE A 206 3.55 4.11 0.74
N SER A 207 2.77 3.93 1.80
CA SER A 207 2.12 2.66 2.12
C SER A 207 0.71 2.86 2.68
N MET A 208 -0.19 1.91 2.39
CA MET A 208 -1.59 2.00 2.80
C MET A 208 -2.22 0.61 2.88
N TRP A 209 -3.03 0.39 3.91
CA TRP A 209 -4.04 -0.66 3.92
C TRP A 209 -5.42 -0.07 3.68
N HIS A 210 -6.21 -0.71 2.82
CA HIS A 210 -7.61 -0.33 2.64
C HIS A 210 -8.47 -1.55 2.34
N GLY A 211 -9.24 -2.00 3.33
CA GLY A 211 -10.16 -3.14 3.20
C GLY A 211 -9.43 -4.43 2.84
N HIS A 212 -9.37 -4.73 1.55
CA HIS A 212 -8.93 -6.03 1.00
C HIS A 212 -7.55 -6.01 0.33
N TYR A 213 -6.79 -4.91 0.43
CA TYR A 213 -5.46 -4.83 -0.18
C TYR A 213 -4.47 -4.03 0.67
N TYR A 214 -3.19 -4.32 0.46
CA TYR A 214 -2.05 -3.50 0.85
C TYR A 214 -1.47 -2.87 -0.40
N ARG A 215 -1.24 -1.56 -0.36
CA ARG A 215 -0.56 -0.80 -1.41
C ARG A 215 0.74 -0.26 -0.85
N VAL A 216 1.84 -0.50 -1.55
CA VAL A 216 3.14 0.13 -1.26
C VAL A 216 3.72 0.66 -2.55
N ILE A 217 4.36 1.83 -2.51
CA ILE A 217 5.18 2.34 -3.61
C ILE A 217 6.61 2.48 -3.07
N VAL A 218 7.57 1.90 -3.77
CA VAL A 218 8.99 1.94 -3.40
C VAL A 218 9.81 2.58 -4.52
N ARG A 219 10.85 3.32 -4.16
CA ARG A 219 11.91 3.74 -5.08
C ARG A 219 13.04 2.73 -5.05
N ILE A 220 13.59 2.39 -6.21
CA ILE A 220 14.72 1.46 -6.35
C ILE A 220 15.99 2.23 -6.74
N ASN A 221 17.07 2.02 -5.99
CA ASN A 221 18.38 2.57 -6.27
C ASN A 221 19.33 1.43 -6.64
N LYS A 222 19.87 1.41 -7.87
CA LYS A 222 20.78 0.36 -8.36
C LYS A 222 22.21 0.62 -7.84
N SER A 223 22.42 0.32 -6.56
CA SER A 223 23.64 0.62 -5.81
C SER A 223 23.82 -0.38 -4.67
N VAL A 224 24.99 -1.04 -4.64
CA VAL A 224 25.37 -1.98 -3.57
C VAL A 224 25.34 -1.31 -2.19
N LYS A 225 25.85 -0.07 -2.10
CA LYS A 225 25.84 0.71 -0.85
C LYS A 225 24.42 0.95 -0.35
N ASP A 226 23.48 1.21 -1.25
CA ASP A 226 22.08 1.42 -0.90
C ASP A 226 21.40 0.09 -0.56
N ALA A 227 21.81 -1.02 -1.16
CA ALA A 227 21.38 -2.36 -0.78
C ALA A 227 21.78 -2.69 0.66
N GLU A 228 23.04 -2.46 1.03
CA GLU A 228 23.52 -2.60 2.41
C GLU A 228 22.73 -1.73 3.39
N SER A 229 22.50 -0.45 3.04
CA SER A 229 21.71 0.48 3.86
C SER A 229 20.25 0.04 4.01
N THR A 230 19.68 -0.58 2.97
CA THR A 230 18.33 -1.14 3.00
C THR A 230 18.23 -2.29 4.01
N LEU A 231 19.23 -3.17 4.05
CA LEU A 231 19.25 -4.31 4.98
C LEU A 231 19.30 -3.89 6.45
N LEU A 232 19.90 -2.73 6.78
CA LEU A 232 19.92 -2.19 8.15
C LEU A 232 18.51 -1.90 8.72
N ASN A 233 17.52 -1.74 7.86
CA ASN A 233 16.13 -1.51 8.25
C ASN A 233 15.33 -2.80 8.47
N LEU A 234 15.92 -3.97 8.24
CA LEU A 234 15.29 -5.27 8.50
C LEU A 234 15.59 -5.73 9.92
N LYS A 235 14.53 -5.89 10.73
CA LYS A 235 14.68 -6.28 12.13
C LYS A 235 13.76 -7.43 12.50
N HIS A 236 14.24 -8.26 13.42
CA HIS A 236 13.36 -9.05 14.27
C HIS A 236 12.85 -8.16 15.39
N ILE A 237 11.55 -8.17 15.65
CA ILE A 237 10.90 -7.27 16.60
C ILE A 237 10.16 -8.09 17.64
N ASN A 238 10.24 -7.67 18.90
CA ASN A 238 9.43 -8.21 19.97
C ASN A 238 8.41 -7.16 20.43
N LEU A 239 7.13 -7.37 20.11
CA LEU A 239 6.06 -6.43 20.47
C LEU A 239 5.87 -6.31 21.99
N HIS A 240 6.23 -7.35 22.77
CA HIS A 240 6.21 -7.28 24.22
C HIS A 240 7.16 -6.18 24.74
N GLU A 241 8.37 -6.12 24.18
CA GLU A 241 9.42 -5.18 24.56
C GLU A 241 9.14 -3.77 24.05
N ILE A 242 8.77 -3.63 22.77
CA ILE A 242 8.70 -2.31 22.11
C ILE A 242 7.33 -1.64 22.23
N LYS A 243 6.28 -2.38 22.60
CA LYS A 243 4.91 -1.83 22.68
C LYS A 243 4.27 -1.98 24.03
N ASP A 244 4.05 -3.22 24.44
CA ASP A 244 3.16 -3.47 25.56
C ASP A 244 3.31 -4.92 26.02
N THR A 245 3.44 -5.11 27.33
CA THR A 245 3.57 -6.43 27.95
C THR A 245 2.35 -7.34 27.71
N VAL A 246 1.22 -6.78 27.25
CA VAL A 246 0.05 -7.58 26.83
C VAL A 246 0.28 -8.42 25.58
N TYR A 247 1.32 -8.12 24.79
CA TYR A 247 1.72 -8.95 23.67
C TYR A 247 2.58 -10.13 24.13
N PRO A 248 2.54 -11.29 23.44
CA PRO A 248 3.40 -12.42 23.76
C PRO A 248 4.89 -12.05 23.61
N ASP A 249 5.69 -12.48 24.58
CA ASP A 249 7.15 -12.30 24.57
C ASP A 249 7.78 -13.26 23.55
N ARG A 250 7.89 -12.78 22.30
CA ARG A 250 8.48 -13.52 21.18
C ARG A 250 8.86 -12.57 20.05
N TYR A 251 9.94 -12.92 19.37
CA TYR A 251 10.38 -12.23 18.18
C TYR A 251 9.53 -12.63 16.95
N ILE A 252 9.26 -11.63 16.10
CA ILE A 252 8.69 -11.78 14.75
C ILE A 252 9.64 -11.21 13.70
N GLY A 253 9.48 -11.61 12.44
CA GLY A 253 10.20 -11.03 11.31
C GLY A 253 11.13 -12.00 10.57
N PRO A 254 12.16 -11.49 9.88
CA PRO A 254 12.54 -10.08 9.81
C PRO A 254 11.52 -9.25 9.01
N ILE A 255 11.14 -8.08 9.51
CA ILE A 255 10.23 -7.13 8.84
C ILE A 255 10.87 -5.75 8.68
N TRP A 256 10.28 -4.91 7.84
CA TRP A 256 10.69 -3.53 7.68
C TRP A 256 10.40 -2.68 8.93
N SER A 257 11.46 -2.16 9.55
CA SER A 257 11.39 -1.31 10.74
C SER A 257 11.54 0.19 10.45
N GLY A 258 11.92 0.56 9.22
CA GLY A 258 12.09 1.95 8.81
C GLY A 258 10.77 2.68 8.55
N LYS A 259 10.90 3.91 8.04
CA LYS A 259 9.80 4.74 7.54
C LYS A 259 9.16 4.10 6.31
N MET A 260 7.86 4.30 6.12
CA MET A 260 7.08 3.71 5.03
C MET A 260 6.47 4.77 4.10
N ASN A 261 6.58 6.06 4.45
CA ASN A 261 5.91 7.16 3.76
C ASN A 261 6.86 8.35 3.53
N THR A 262 8.08 8.09 3.03
CA THR A 262 9.13 9.12 2.87
C THR A 262 8.76 10.22 1.88
N ILE A 263 7.79 10.00 0.99
CA ILE A 263 7.33 11.03 0.04
C ILE A 263 6.94 12.34 0.75
N PHE A 264 6.31 12.27 1.92
CA PHE A 264 5.87 13.45 2.67
C PHE A 264 7.01 14.23 3.35
N ILE A 265 8.20 13.65 3.40
CA ILE A 265 9.42 14.31 3.88
C ILE A 265 10.09 15.02 2.70
N GLU A 266 10.12 14.35 1.55
CA GLU A 266 10.80 14.86 0.37
C GLU A 266 10.03 15.96 -0.35
N LYS A 267 8.70 15.80 -0.49
CA LYS A 267 7.87 16.62 -1.38
C LYS A 267 6.43 16.73 -0.89
N GLU A 268 5.78 17.82 -1.28
CA GLU A 268 4.34 17.91 -1.13
C GLU A 268 3.63 17.09 -2.22
N MET A 269 2.67 16.26 -1.82
CA MET A 269 1.80 15.50 -2.72
C MET A 269 0.90 16.44 -3.54
N VAL A 270 0.93 16.29 -4.87
CA VAL A 270 0.13 17.07 -5.81
C VAL A 270 -1.07 16.25 -6.31
N PHE A 271 -2.26 16.59 -5.83
CA PHE A 271 -3.50 15.90 -6.18
C PHE A 271 -4.14 16.52 -7.44
N PRO A 272 -4.50 15.71 -8.45
CA PRO A 272 -5.36 16.17 -9.54
C PRO A 272 -6.71 16.70 -9.02
N SER A 273 -7.32 17.66 -9.73
CA SER A 273 -8.63 18.22 -9.36
C SER A 273 -9.78 17.22 -9.37
N THR A 274 -9.58 16.06 -10.00
CA THR A 274 -10.48 14.91 -10.03
C THR A 274 -10.46 14.06 -8.76
N VAL A 275 -9.46 14.26 -7.89
CA VAL A 275 -9.38 13.57 -6.60
C VAL A 275 -10.18 14.35 -5.56
N TYR A 276 -11.15 13.69 -4.94
CA TYR A 276 -11.97 14.30 -3.90
C TYR A 276 -11.15 14.69 -2.67
N GLU A 277 -11.56 15.77 -2.01
CA GLU A 277 -10.91 16.30 -0.80
C GLU A 277 -10.79 15.24 0.31
N LYS A 278 -11.85 14.46 0.55
CA LYS A 278 -11.81 13.34 1.52
C LYS A 278 -10.71 12.32 1.19
N THR A 279 -10.46 12.06 -0.09
CA THR A 279 -9.40 11.15 -0.53
C THR A 279 -8.01 11.76 -0.33
N SER A 280 -7.81 13.02 -0.72
CA SER A 280 -6.52 13.68 -0.54
C SER A 280 -6.19 13.88 0.95
N ASP A 281 -7.18 14.19 1.78
CA ASP A 281 -7.04 14.26 3.25
C ASP A 281 -6.64 12.92 3.85
N PHE A 282 -7.27 11.83 3.40
CA PHE A 282 -6.88 10.49 3.83
C PHE A 282 -5.42 10.19 3.46
N ILE A 283 -5.01 10.49 2.22
CA ILE A 283 -3.64 10.26 1.76
C ILE A 283 -2.65 11.12 2.55
N ARG A 284 -2.94 12.41 2.80
CA ARG A 284 -2.08 13.30 3.58
C ARG A 284 -1.90 12.82 5.03
N LYS A 285 -2.88 12.13 5.61
CA LYS A 285 -2.78 11.56 6.96
C LYS A 285 -1.81 10.37 7.05
N LEU A 286 -1.46 9.72 5.94
CA LEU A 286 -0.50 8.62 5.93
C LEU A 286 0.90 9.03 6.43
N LYS A 287 1.25 10.32 6.37
CA LYS A 287 2.50 10.85 6.96
C LYS A 287 2.65 10.55 8.46
N ASN A 288 1.52 10.40 9.17
CA ASN A 288 1.52 10.16 10.61
C ASN A 288 1.94 8.72 10.97
N GLU A 289 1.89 7.79 10.02
CA GLU A 289 2.22 6.38 10.29
C GLU A 289 3.70 6.18 10.63
N ASP A 290 4.55 7.11 10.21
CA ASP A 290 6.00 7.12 10.44
C ASP A 290 6.39 7.78 11.77
N MET A 291 5.43 8.27 12.58
CA MET A 291 5.70 8.78 13.93
C MET A 291 6.27 7.71 14.86
N GLU A 292 5.90 6.45 14.63
CA GLU A 292 6.22 5.35 15.52
C GLU A 292 6.24 4.01 14.76
N LEU A 293 7.11 3.10 15.19
CA LEU A 293 7.09 1.71 14.73
C LEU A 293 5.90 0.99 15.37
N PHE A 294 4.91 0.56 14.57
CA PHE A 294 3.60 0.08 15.01
C PHE A 294 2.73 1.15 15.69
N PHE A 295 1.41 0.97 15.72
CA PHE A 295 0.50 1.82 16.48
C PHE A 295 0.13 1.17 17.81
N THR A 296 -0.54 1.92 18.68
CA THR A 296 -1.20 1.39 19.87
C THR A 296 -2.69 1.28 19.59
N ASP A 297 -3.25 0.08 19.75
CA ASP A 297 -4.70 -0.13 19.70
C ASP A 297 -5.29 -0.05 21.11
N LEU A 298 -6.06 1.01 21.38
CA LEU A 298 -6.66 1.21 22.71
C LEU A 298 -7.63 0.10 23.09
N SER A 299 -8.40 -0.40 22.12
CA SER A 299 -9.41 -1.43 22.38
C SER A 299 -8.76 -2.74 22.82
N GLU A 300 -7.75 -3.20 22.09
CA GLU A 300 -6.98 -4.40 22.47
C GLU A 300 -6.22 -4.19 23.78
N SER A 301 -5.51 -3.06 23.92
CA SER A 301 -4.71 -2.75 25.10
C SER A 301 -5.54 -2.70 26.39
N MET A 302 -6.72 -2.07 26.36
CA MET A 302 -7.62 -1.96 27.52
C MET A 302 -8.38 -3.27 27.78
N SER A 303 -8.85 -3.96 26.73
CA SER A 303 -9.55 -5.24 26.86
C SER A 303 -8.68 -6.30 27.52
N ARG A 304 -7.41 -6.43 27.11
CA ARG A 304 -6.45 -7.38 27.71
C ARG A 304 -6.16 -7.07 29.18
N ARG A 305 -6.32 -5.82 29.61
CA ARG A 305 -6.18 -5.37 31.00
C ARG A 305 -7.47 -5.40 31.81
N LYS A 306 -8.60 -5.72 31.18
CA LYS A 306 -9.95 -5.62 31.78
C LYS A 306 -10.28 -4.21 32.29
N ILE A 307 -9.88 -3.19 31.54
CA ILE A 307 -10.15 -1.77 31.82
C ILE A 307 -11.16 -1.22 30.81
N ASN A 308 -12.03 -0.31 31.25
CA ASN A 308 -12.98 0.39 30.37
C ASN A 308 -12.25 1.32 29.39
N LEU A 309 -12.62 1.26 28.11
CA LEU A 309 -12.04 2.09 27.06
C LEU A 309 -12.14 3.59 27.43
N PRO A 310 -11.04 4.36 27.38
CA PRO A 310 -11.09 5.81 27.51
C PRO A 310 -11.81 6.44 26.31
N SER A 311 -12.43 7.61 26.50
CA SER A 311 -12.97 8.38 25.38
C SER A 311 -11.82 8.93 24.53
N THR A 312 -12.11 9.25 23.27
CA THR A 312 -11.16 9.98 22.39
C THR A 312 -10.71 11.29 23.02
N ASP A 313 -11.65 12.01 23.63
CA ASP A 313 -11.39 13.29 24.29
C ASP A 313 -10.40 13.14 25.46
N SER A 314 -10.38 11.98 26.12
CA SER A 314 -9.40 11.69 27.18
C SER A 314 -7.99 11.56 26.61
N VAL A 315 -7.85 10.96 25.42
CA VAL A 315 -6.55 10.80 24.75
C VAL A 315 -6.02 12.17 24.35
N ASP A 316 -6.86 13.01 23.73
CA ASP A 316 -6.47 14.35 23.27
C ASP A 316 -6.10 15.24 24.47
N LYS A 317 -6.92 15.24 25.53
CA LYS A 317 -6.63 15.99 26.76
C LYS A 317 -5.31 15.58 27.42
N ILE A 318 -5.06 14.28 27.58
CA ILE A 318 -3.80 13.79 28.17
C ILE A 318 -2.60 14.13 27.27
N SER A 319 -2.79 14.03 25.95
CA SER A 319 -1.79 14.41 24.95
C SER A 319 -1.37 15.87 25.14
N GLU A 320 -2.34 16.78 25.26
CA GLU A 320 -2.11 18.22 25.46
C GLU A 320 -1.48 18.52 26.83
N GLU A 321 -2.04 18.00 27.92
CA GLU A 321 -1.57 18.25 29.29
C GLU A 321 -0.13 17.80 29.53
N ASN A 322 0.34 16.77 28.81
CA ASN A 322 1.67 16.18 28.97
C ASN A 322 2.63 16.53 27.82
N GLY A 323 2.20 17.33 26.85
CA GLY A 323 3.00 17.69 25.67
C GLY A 323 3.42 16.48 24.83
N ILE A 324 2.60 15.44 24.80
CA ILE A 324 2.81 14.22 24.01
C ILE A 324 2.22 14.47 22.62
N LYS A 325 2.90 14.08 21.54
CA LYS A 325 2.33 14.14 20.20
C LYS A 325 1.59 12.85 19.90
N VAL A 326 0.35 13.00 19.43
CA VAL A 326 -0.51 11.89 19.06
C VAL A 326 -1.11 12.13 17.69
N ALA A 327 -1.22 11.07 16.91
CA ALA A 327 -2.01 11.07 15.69
C ALA A 327 -2.81 9.78 15.57
N ARG A 328 -4.00 9.87 14.95
CA ARG A 328 -4.76 8.69 14.57
C ARG A 328 -4.02 7.93 13.47
N THR A 329 -4.11 6.60 13.51
CA THR A 329 -3.64 5.73 12.42
C THR A 329 -4.79 5.32 11.50
N HIS A 330 -4.51 5.09 10.22
CA HIS A 330 -5.48 4.52 9.29
C HIS A 330 -5.70 3.01 9.51
N PHE A 331 -4.83 2.33 10.27
CA PHE A 331 -4.92 0.88 10.49
C PHE A 331 -6.03 0.47 11.45
N SER A 332 -6.45 1.35 12.36
CA SER A 332 -7.48 1.05 13.36
C SER A 332 -8.28 2.30 13.74
N PRO A 333 -9.61 2.20 13.87
CA PRO A 333 -10.46 3.32 14.31
C PRO A 333 -10.19 3.76 15.75
N THR A 334 -9.62 2.87 16.57
CA THR A 334 -9.24 3.15 17.97
C THR A 334 -7.71 3.19 18.15
N GLY A 335 -6.97 3.14 17.04
CA GLY A 335 -5.52 3.18 17.04
C GLY A 335 -4.96 4.59 17.04
N PHE A 336 -3.78 4.74 17.64
CA PHE A 336 -3.00 5.97 17.58
C PHE A 336 -1.49 5.68 17.49
N LYS A 337 -0.76 6.65 16.94
CA LYS A 337 0.70 6.73 16.91
C LYS A 337 1.12 7.83 17.88
N SER A 338 2.22 7.63 18.59
CA SER A 338 2.75 8.63 19.52
C SER A 338 4.26 8.68 19.52
N ASP A 339 4.82 9.85 19.83
CA ASP A 339 6.25 9.99 20.13
C ASP A 339 6.60 9.46 21.54
N LYS A 340 5.61 9.29 22.42
CA LYS A 340 5.75 8.71 23.77
C LYS A 340 4.63 7.70 24.10
N PRO A 341 4.55 6.57 23.36
CA PRO A 341 3.46 5.60 23.47
C PRO A 341 3.25 5.02 24.88
N LEU A 342 4.33 4.63 25.55
CA LEU A 342 4.27 3.99 26.87
C LEU A 342 3.82 4.98 27.95
N GLU A 343 4.30 6.22 27.90
CA GLU A 343 3.90 7.30 28.81
C GLU A 343 2.40 7.55 28.68
N LEU A 344 1.91 7.71 27.44
CA LEU A 344 0.49 7.93 27.17
C LEU A 344 -0.40 6.78 27.67
N ILE A 345 -0.03 5.53 27.38
CA ILE A 345 -0.78 4.34 27.85
C ILE A 345 -0.82 4.30 29.38
N ASN A 346 0.32 4.52 30.05
CA ASN A 346 0.39 4.46 31.51
C ASN A 346 -0.46 5.55 32.17
N THR A 347 -0.45 6.78 31.64
CA THR A 347 -1.29 7.87 32.15
C THR A 347 -2.78 7.60 31.95
N LEU A 348 -3.18 7.06 30.79
CA LEU A 348 -4.55 6.65 30.52
C LEU A 348 -5.04 5.57 31.49
N ILE A 349 -4.17 4.62 31.87
CA ILE A 349 -4.49 3.56 32.84
C ILE A 349 -4.64 4.12 34.25
N GLN A 350 -3.78 5.08 34.65
CA GLN A 350 -3.78 5.65 36.00
C GLN A 350 -5.01 6.52 36.27
N GLN A 351 -5.47 7.33 35.31
CA GLN A 351 -6.64 8.21 35.48
C GLN A 351 -7.96 7.45 35.73
N LYS A 352 -8.04 6.14 35.43
CA LYS A 352 -9.24 5.32 35.66
C LYS A 352 -9.19 4.51 36.97
N LYS A 353 -8.06 4.55 37.69
CA LYS A 353 -7.94 3.94 39.03
C LYS A 353 -8.30 4.90 40.16
N GLY A 354 -8.45 6.19 39.87
CA GLY A 354 -9.14 7.17 40.70
C GLY A 354 -10.54 7.41 40.18
#